data_AF-A0A525CA36-F1
#
_entry.id   AF-A0A525CA36-F1
#
_cell.length_a   1.000
_cell.length_b   1.000
_cell.length_c   1.000
_cell.angle_alpha   90.00
_cell.angle_beta   90.00
_cell.angle_gamma   90.00
#
_symmetry.space_group_name_H-M   'P 1'
#
loop_
_entity.id
_entity.type
_entity.pdbx_description
1 polymer ?
#
loop_
_entity_poly.entity_id
_entity_poly.type
_entity_poly.pdbx_seq_one_letter_code
_entity_poly.pdbx_strand_id
1 'polypeptide(L)'
;MGEATFTFRVDEELKQQFFQTARSNDRSGAQLLRDLMRDYIAQQQQESVEYDEWFRDQVKIGLDSANAGRLVSADEVEVQFAAKREAARKQFGAAE
;
A
#
# COMPACT_ATOMS: atom_id res chain seq x y z
N MET A 1 11.15 -2.07 -30.06
CA MET A 1 10.07 -2.24 -29.07
C MET A 1 8.94 -2.96 -29.79
N GLY A 2 8.51 -4.12 -29.29
CA GLY A 2 7.44 -4.89 -29.93
C GLY A 2 6.09 -4.28 -29.64
N GLU A 3 5.24 -4.16 -30.65
CA GLU A 3 3.83 -3.87 -30.46
C GLU A 3 3.09 -5.19 -30.18
N ALA A 4 2.18 -5.17 -29.21
CA ALA A 4 1.34 -6.32 -28.87
C ALA A 4 -0.13 -5.89 -28.84
N THR A 5 -1.01 -6.73 -29.36
CA THR A 5 -2.46 -6.46 -29.41
C THR A 5 -3.14 -7.05 -28.18
N PHE A 6 -3.97 -6.24 -27.51
CA PHE A 6 -4.78 -6.67 -26.37
C PHE A 6 -6.27 -6.64 -26.75
N THR A 7 -6.94 -7.78 -26.67
CA THR A 7 -8.37 -7.91 -27.00
C THR A 7 -9.12 -8.46 -25.80
N PHE A 8 -10.16 -7.76 -25.37
CA PHE A 8 -11.01 -8.17 -24.25
C PHE A 8 -12.47 -7.80 -24.54
N ARG A 9 -13.40 -8.44 -23.83
CA ARG A 9 -14.82 -8.16 -23.93
C ARG A 9 -15.21 -7.17 -22.85
N VAL A 10 -16.05 -6.21 -23.23
CA VAL A 10 -16.69 -5.25 -22.33
C VAL A 10 -18.15 -5.17 -22.68
N ASP A 11 -18.94 -4.71 -21.72
CA ASP A 11 -20.31 -4.32 -21.98
C ASP A 11 -20.37 -3.19 -23.04
N GLU A 12 -21.37 -3.24 -23.93
CA GLU A 12 -21.47 -2.28 -25.03
C GLU A 12 -21.85 -0.88 -24.53
N GLU A 13 -22.68 -0.77 -23.48
CA GLU A 13 -23.00 0.52 -22.88
C GLU A 13 -21.75 1.17 -22.27
N LEU A 14 -20.97 0.37 -21.52
CA LEU A 14 -19.70 0.81 -20.95
C LEU A 14 -18.72 1.30 -22.02
N LYS A 15 -18.61 0.57 -23.14
CA LYS A 15 -17.76 0.96 -24.27
C LYS A 15 -18.19 2.30 -24.86
N GLN A 16 -19.49 2.51 -25.09
CA GLN A 16 -20.01 3.76 -25.66
C GLN A 16 -19.73 4.94 -24.71
N GLN A 17 -20.04 4.79 -23.42
CA GLN A 17 -19.79 5.83 -22.42
C GLN A 17 -18.30 6.17 -22.30
N PHE A 18 -17.43 5.16 -22.33
CA PHE A 18 -15.98 5.35 -22.27
C PHE A 18 -15.46 6.16 -23.47
N PHE A 19 -15.84 5.80 -24.69
CA PHE A 19 -15.39 6.52 -25.88
C PHE A 19 -15.98 7.93 -25.99
N GLN A 20 -17.24 8.13 -25.57
CA GLN A 20 -17.85 9.45 -25.51
C GLN A 20 -17.09 10.36 -24.53
N THR A 21 -16.79 9.85 -23.34
CA THR A 21 -16.03 10.58 -22.31
C THR A 21 -14.59 10.83 -22.74
N ALA A 22 -13.93 9.85 -23.37
CA ALA A 22 -12.59 10.02 -23.90
C ALA A 22 -12.54 11.17 -24.92
N ARG A 23 -13.51 11.19 -25.84
CA ARG A 23 -13.62 12.21 -26.89
C ARG A 23 -13.96 13.59 -26.34
N SER A 24 -14.79 13.70 -25.30
CA SER A 24 -15.05 14.99 -24.65
C SER A 24 -13.83 15.57 -23.93
N ASN A 25 -12.84 14.73 -23.62
CA ASN A 25 -11.55 15.12 -23.04
C ASN A 25 -10.42 15.13 -24.09
N ASP A 26 -10.73 15.13 -25.39
CA ASP A 26 -9.76 15.11 -26.51
C ASP A 26 -8.72 13.97 -26.45
N ARG A 27 -9.09 12.83 -25.86
CA ARG A 27 -8.23 11.65 -25.73
C ARG A 27 -8.81 10.45 -26.49
N SER A 28 -7.93 9.61 -27.02
CA SER A 28 -8.35 8.33 -27.59
C SER A 28 -8.51 7.27 -26.49
N GLY A 29 -9.48 6.37 -26.64
CA GLY A 29 -9.67 5.27 -25.69
C GLY A 29 -8.44 4.37 -25.55
N ALA A 30 -7.71 4.14 -26.65
CA ALA A 30 -6.46 3.38 -26.61
C ALA A 30 -5.35 4.08 -25.81
N GLN A 31 -5.29 5.42 -25.85
CA GLN A 31 -4.34 6.17 -25.03
C GLN A 31 -4.68 6.05 -23.54
N LEU A 32 -5.95 6.22 -23.18
CA LEU A 32 -6.43 6.07 -21.80
C LEU A 32 -6.14 4.67 -21.25
N LEU A 33 -6.38 3.62 -22.03
CA LEU A 33 -6.09 2.24 -21.61
C LEU A 33 -4.59 2.03 -21.35
N ARG A 34 -3.72 2.58 -22.21
CA ARG A 34 -2.26 2.51 -22.00
C ARG A 34 -1.84 3.27 -20.74
N ASP A 35 -2.41 4.44 -20.50
CA ASP A 35 -2.09 5.26 -19.33
C ASP A 35 -2.54 4.53 -18.05
N LEU A 36 -3.77 3.98 -18.03
CA LEU A 36 -4.27 3.18 -16.92
C LEU A 36 -3.42 1.94 -16.64
N MET A 37 -2.93 1.26 -17.69
CA MET A 37 -2.00 0.14 -17.53
C MET A 37 -0.68 0.58 -16.89
N ARG A 38 -0.13 1.73 -17.31
CA ARG A 38 1.11 2.28 -16.73
C ARG A 38 0.91 2.67 -15.28
N ASP A 39 -0.19 3.35 -14.97
CA ASP A 39 -0.52 3.78 -13.62
C ASP A 39 -0.71 2.57 -12.69
N TYR A 40 -1.42 1.53 -13.14
CA TYR A 40 -1.60 0.30 -12.38
C TYR A 40 -0.27 -0.41 -12.07
N ILE A 41 0.63 -0.48 -13.06
CA ILE A 41 1.96 -1.07 -12.89
C ILE A 41 2.80 -0.22 -11.93
N ALA A 42 2.80 1.10 -12.11
CA ALA A 42 3.56 2.02 -11.27
C ALA A 42 3.09 1.96 -9.82
N GLN A 43 1.78 1.97 -9.59
CA GLN A 43 1.19 1.82 -8.27
C GLN A 43 1.63 0.51 -7.61
N GLN A 44 1.52 -0.62 -8.31
CA GLN A 44 1.92 -1.91 -7.71
C GLN A 44 3.41 -2.04 -7.48
N GLN A 45 4.25 -1.44 -8.32
CA GLN A 45 5.68 -1.38 -8.08
C GLN A 45 6.00 -0.48 -6.89
N GLN A 46 5.33 0.66 -6.75
CA GLN A 46 5.60 1.58 -5.66
C GLN A 46 5.11 1.03 -4.32
N GLU A 47 3.90 0.45 -4.25
CA GLU A 47 3.40 -0.15 -3.00
C GLU A 47 4.29 -1.31 -2.52
N SER A 48 4.86 -2.10 -3.43
CA SER A 48 5.77 -3.20 -3.07
C SER A 48 7.17 -2.70 -2.70
N VAL A 49 7.72 -1.75 -3.46
CA VAL A 49 9.07 -1.22 -3.21
C VAL A 49 9.13 -0.37 -1.93
N GLU A 50 8.17 0.53 -1.73
CA GLU A 50 8.13 1.38 -0.53
C GLU A 50 7.96 0.55 0.75
N TYR A 51 7.09 -0.47 0.70
CA TYR A 51 6.91 -1.39 1.82
C TYR A 51 8.17 -2.19 2.10
N ASP A 52 8.81 -2.73 1.07
CA ASP A 52 10.04 -3.53 1.21
C ASP A 52 11.21 -2.68 1.73
N GLU A 53 11.37 -1.46 1.23
CA GLU A 53 12.41 -0.52 1.71
C GLU A 53 12.16 -0.14 3.16
N TRP A 54 10.95 0.29 3.50
CA TRP A 54 10.57 0.58 4.87
C TRP A 54 10.81 -0.63 5.80
N PHE A 55 10.41 -1.82 5.38
CA PHE A 55 10.56 -3.04 6.17
C PHE A 55 12.04 -3.37 6.43
N ARG A 56 12.88 -3.26 5.40
CA ARG A 56 14.33 -3.48 5.52
C ARG A 56 14.98 -2.48 6.47
N ASP A 57 14.55 -1.22 6.43
CA ASP A 57 15.02 -0.19 7.35
C ASP A 57 14.59 -0.50 8.80
N GLN A 58 13.34 -0.91 9.04
CA GLN A 58 12.89 -1.32 10.37
C GLN A 58 13.67 -2.52 10.91
N VAL A 59 13.94 -3.52 10.07
CA VAL A 59 14.76 -4.69 10.44
C VAL A 59 16.18 -4.24 10.80
N LYS A 60 16.78 -3.35 10.00
CA LYS A 60 18.11 -2.82 10.27
C LYS A 60 18.17 -2.06 11.60
N ILE A 61 17.17 -1.22 11.89
CA ILE A 61 17.07 -0.50 13.17
C ILE A 61 17.01 -1.48 14.35
N GLY A 62 16.20 -2.55 14.23
CA GLY A 62 16.09 -3.58 15.25
C GLY A 62 17.41 -4.31 15.50
N LEU A 63 18.08 -4.74 14.42
CA LEU A 63 19.39 -5.38 14.48
C LEU A 63 20.46 -4.47 15.09
N ASP A 64 20.54 -3.20 14.66
CA ASP A 64 21.50 -2.23 15.20
C ASP A 64 21.24 -1.96 16.69
N SER A 65 19.97 -1.94 17.13
CA SER A 65 19.62 -1.80 18.54
C SER A 65 20.02 -3.02 19.37
N ALA A 66 19.77 -4.22 18.86
CA ALA A 66 20.19 -5.46 19.49
C ALA A 66 21.72 -5.55 19.60
N ASN A 67 22.43 -5.25 18.51
CA ASN A 67 23.89 -5.24 18.46
C ASN A 67 24.52 -4.19 19.40
N ALA A 68 23.83 -3.07 19.62
CA ALA A 68 24.22 -2.07 20.61
C ALA A 68 23.85 -2.44 22.06
N GLY A 69 23.32 -3.65 22.30
CA GLY A 69 22.97 -4.14 23.63
C GLY A 69 21.70 -3.53 24.22
N ARG A 70 20.90 -2.80 23.42
CA ARG A 70 19.60 -2.24 23.85
C ARG A 70 18.50 -3.28 23.76
N LEU A 71 18.73 -4.41 24.42
CA LEU A 71 17.77 -5.51 24.55
C LEU A 71 17.06 -5.42 25.89
N VAL A 72 15.81 -5.84 25.92
CA VAL A 72 15.00 -6.00 27.13
C VAL A 72 14.55 -7.44 27.20
N SER A 73 14.48 -8.01 28.40
CA SER A 73 14.01 -9.38 28.57
C SER A 73 12.52 -9.50 28.24
N ALA A 74 12.09 -10.69 27.84
CA ALA A 74 10.68 -10.95 27.56
C ALA A 74 9.79 -10.65 28.78
N ASP A 75 10.26 -11.01 29.97
CA ASP A 75 9.52 -10.77 31.22
C ASP A 75 9.31 -9.27 31.49
N GLU A 76 10.34 -8.45 31.27
CA GLU A 76 10.24 -6.99 31.41
C GLU A 76 9.30 -6.38 30.36
N VAL A 77 9.32 -6.89 29.12
CA VAL A 77 8.39 -6.46 28.07
C VAL A 77 6.95 -6.76 28.48
N GLU A 78 6.66 -7.95 28.98
CA GLU A 78 5.30 -8.32 29.40
C GLU A 78 4.78 -7.46 30.56
N VAL A 79 5.63 -7.16 31.55
CA VAL A 79 5.27 -6.25 32.65
C VAL A 79 4.91 -4.86 32.11
N GLN A 80 5.73 -4.30 31.22
CA GLN A 80 5.47 -2.97 30.64
C GLN A 80 4.19 -2.95 29.79
N PHE A 81 3.98 -3.95 28.94
CA PHE A 81 2.80 -4.01 28.10
C PHE A 81 1.52 -4.33 28.89
N ALA A 82 1.60 -5.10 29.97
CA ALA A 82 0.48 -5.28 30.91
C ALA A 82 0.03 -3.94 31.52
N ALA A 83 0.98 -3.14 32.01
CA ALA A 83 0.70 -1.81 32.55
C ALA A 83 0.09 -0.87 31.48
N LYS A 84 0.64 -0.87 30.25
CA LYS A 84 0.09 -0.08 29.13
C LYS A 84 -1.34 -0.49 28.78
N ARG A 85 -1.64 -1.79 28.73
CA ARG A 85 -3.00 -2.30 28.45
C ARG A 85 -3.98 -1.90 29.55
N GLU A 86 -3.57 -1.96 30.82
CA GLU A 86 -4.41 -1.51 31.94
C GLU A 86 -4.67 0.00 31.88
N ALA A 87 -3.66 0.80 31.57
CA ALA A 87 -3.81 2.24 31.39
C ALA A 87 -4.75 2.58 30.23
N ALA A 88 -4.60 1.90 29.08
CA ALA A 88 -5.50 2.07 27.94
C ALA A 88 -6.94 1.70 28.30
N ARG A 89 -7.16 0.58 29.01
CA ARG A 89 -8.50 0.19 29.49
C ARG A 89 -9.12 1.22 30.42
N LYS A 90 -8.34 1.82 31.32
CA LYS A 90 -8.82 2.90 32.19
C LYS A 90 -9.20 4.16 31.41
N GLN A 91 -8.46 4.49 30.34
CA GLN A 91 -8.77 5.64 29.50
C GLN A 91 -10.03 5.43 28.64
N PHE A 92 -10.20 4.23 28.06
CA PHE A 92 -11.38 3.93 27.23
C PHE A 92 -12.61 3.50 28.03
N GLY A 93 -12.44 2.95 29.24
CA GLY A 93 -13.54 2.61 30.15
C GLY A 93 -14.00 3.77 31.05
N ALA A 94 -13.28 4.89 31.08
CA ALA A 94 -13.74 6.14 31.70
C ALA A 94 -14.51 7.05 30.72
N ALA A 95 -14.67 6.61 29.47
CA ALA A 95 -15.42 7.30 28.42
C ALA A 95 -16.86 6.76 28.24
N GLU A 96 -17.31 5.90 29.15
CA GLU A 96 -18.72 5.48 29.31
C GLU A 96 -19.34 6.06 30.59
#